data_AF-A0A1G1TJC8-F1
#
_entry.id   AF-A0A1G1TJC8-F1
#
_cell.length_a   1.000
_cell.length_b   1.000
_cell.length_c   1.000
_cell.angle_alpha   90.00
_cell.angle_beta   90.00
_cell.angle_gamma   90.00
#
_symmetry.space_group_name_H-M   'P 1'
#
loop_
_entity.id
_entity.type
_entity.pdbx_description
1 polymer ?
#
loop_
_entity_poly.entity_id
_entity_poly.type
_entity_poly.pdbx_seq_one_letter_code
_entity_poly.pdbx_strand_id
1 'polypeptide(L)'
;MKIILLGATGFVGTALLTEALTRGHHVTAVVRDPAKLTTTNDLLTLVTGDANQPTQLTQQLAGHDLVLSAYNAGWSNPNLYQDFLAGSRAIEQATAQASVPRLVVIGGAGSLFIDGHQLVDGPQFPAEYR
;
A
#
# COMPACT_ATOMS: atom_id res chain seq x y z
N MET A 1 0.62 -13.88 11.43
CA MET A 1 0.70 -13.98 9.95
C MET A 1 1.97 -13.28 9.48
N LYS A 2 2.46 -13.62 8.28
CA LYS A 2 3.50 -12.90 7.55
C LYS A 2 2.83 -11.90 6.61
N ILE A 3 2.99 -10.61 6.88
CA ILE A 3 2.32 -9.52 6.18
C ILE A 3 3.35 -8.72 5.41
N ILE A 4 3.11 -8.48 4.13
CA ILE A 4 3.80 -7.41 3.39
C ILE A 4 3.04 -6.12 3.62
N LEU A 5 3.75 -5.06 3.99
CA LEU A 5 3.19 -3.72 4.08
C LEU A 5 3.88 -2.78 3.08
N LEU A 6 3.10 -2.30 2.12
CA LEU A 6 3.51 -1.25 1.19
C LEU A 6 2.97 0.10 1.68
N GLY A 7 3.82 1.13 1.66
CA GLY A 7 3.46 2.45 2.17
C GLY A 7 3.60 2.62 3.70
N ALA A 8 4.42 1.79 4.36
CA ALA A 8 4.60 1.77 5.82
C ALA A 8 5.01 3.13 6.45
N THR A 9 5.66 4.01 5.69
CA THR A 9 6.09 5.34 6.13
C THR A 9 5.07 6.45 5.84
N GLY A 10 3.93 6.11 5.25
CA GLY A 10 2.86 7.05 4.93
C GLY A 10 1.83 7.20 6.06
N PHE A 11 0.94 8.18 5.93
CA PHE A 11 -0.06 8.56 6.93
C PHE A 11 -0.85 7.36 7.49
N VAL A 12 -1.47 6.56 6.61
CA VAL A 12 -2.22 5.37 7.05
C VAL A 12 -1.28 4.19 7.35
N GLY A 13 -0.21 4.03 6.57
CA GLY A 13 0.69 2.89 6.70
C GLY A 13 1.40 2.81 8.04
N THR A 14 1.72 3.93 8.68
CA THR A 14 2.33 3.93 10.02
C THR A 14 1.39 3.35 11.07
N ALA A 15 0.10 3.73 11.04
CA ALA A 15 -0.90 3.17 11.95
C ALA A 15 -1.12 1.67 11.72
N LEU A 16 -1.16 1.25 10.44
CA LEU A 16 -1.28 -0.17 10.08
C LEU A 16 -0.06 -0.99 10.54
N LEU A 17 1.15 -0.44 10.41
CA LEU A 17 2.37 -1.07 10.89
C LEU A 17 2.31 -1.29 12.40
N THR A 18 1.99 -0.24 13.16
CA THR A 18 1.86 -0.33 14.62
C THR A 18 0.84 -1.39 15.01
N GLU A 19 -0.37 -1.35 14.44
CA GLU A 19 -1.43 -2.30 14.77
C GLU A 19 -1.04 -3.75 14.44
N ALA A 20 -0.47 -4.00 13.26
CA ALA A 20 -0.06 -5.34 12.85
C ALA A 20 1.02 -5.92 13.78
N LEU A 21 2.01 -5.11 14.17
CA LEU A 21 3.06 -5.51 15.10
C LEU A 21 2.50 -5.74 16.52
N THR A 22 1.60 -4.87 17.00
CA THR A 22 0.94 -5.02 18.31
C THR A 22 0.14 -6.33 18.40
N ARG A 23 -0.47 -6.77 17.28
CA ARG A 23 -1.15 -8.06 17.19
C ARG A 23 -0.22 -9.28 17.05
N GLY A 24 1.09 -9.08 17.08
CA GLY A 24 2.09 -10.15 16.96
C GLY A 24 2.22 -10.72 15.55
N HIS A 25 1.94 -9.93 14.51
CA HIS A 25 2.21 -10.34 13.13
C HIS A 25 3.65 -10.01 12.73
N HIS A 26 4.25 -10.86 11.90
CA HIS A 26 5.53 -10.57 11.26
C HIS A 26 5.28 -9.67 10.06
N VAL A 27 5.84 -8.46 10.07
CA VAL A 27 5.63 -7.47 9.01
C VAL A 27 6.91 -7.28 8.23
N THR A 28 6.85 -7.50 6.93
CA THR A 28 7.87 -7.08 5.98
C THR A 28 7.45 -5.74 5.39
N ALA A 29 8.06 -4.65 5.85
CA ALA A 29 7.80 -3.31 5.33
C ALA A 29 8.66 -3.07 4.09
N VAL A 30 8.01 -2.93 2.93
CA VAL A 30 8.68 -2.60 1.67
C VAL A 30 8.66 -1.09 1.50
N VAL A 31 9.84 -0.47 1.59
CA VAL A 31 9.99 1.00 1.56
C VAL A 31 10.99 1.43 0.49
N ARG A 32 10.75 2.58 -0.13
CA ARG A 32 11.70 3.19 -1.10
C ARG A 32 12.93 3.77 -0.40
N ASP A 33 12.70 4.38 0.75
CA ASP A 33 13.73 5.04 1.56
C ASP A 33 13.69 4.48 2.99
N PRO A 34 14.58 3.51 3.32
CA PRO A 34 14.76 2.96 4.65
C PRO A 34 14.86 3.99 5.77
N ALA A 35 15.51 5.13 5.52
CA ALA A 35 15.79 6.12 6.55
C ALA A 35 14.53 6.79 7.10
N LYS A 36 13.40 6.70 6.37
CA LYS A 36 12.10 7.25 6.79
C LYS A 36 11.36 6.35 7.76
N LEU A 37 11.75 5.08 7.93
CA LEU A 37 11.12 4.19 8.89
C LEU A 37 11.91 4.19 10.19
N THR A 38 11.36 4.83 11.22
CA THR A 38 11.98 4.96 12.55
C THR A 38 11.51 3.89 13.55
N THR A 39 10.52 3.09 13.17
CA THR A 39 9.98 2.02 14.02
C THR A 39 10.96 0.85 14.10
N THR A 40 11.20 0.36 15.31
CA THR A 40 11.98 -0.86 15.56
C THR A 40 11.12 -1.89 16.31
N ASN A 41 11.18 -3.15 15.88
CA ASN A 41 10.45 -4.26 16.48
C ASN A 41 11.05 -5.59 15.99
N ASP A 42 11.13 -6.61 16.84
CA ASP A 42 11.69 -7.93 16.46
C ASP A 42 10.86 -8.66 15.39
N LEU A 43 9.58 -8.29 15.24
CA LEU A 43 8.68 -8.83 14.23
C LEU A 43 8.68 -8.00 12.93
N LEU A 44 9.48 -6.93 12.85
CA LEU A 44 9.58 -6.07 11.67
C LEU A 44 10.83 -6.41 10.86
N THR A 45 10.63 -6.78 9.59
CA THR A 45 11.69 -6.86 8.58
C THR A 45 11.58 -5.68 7.64
N LEU A 46 12.68 -4.96 7.43
CA LEU A 46 12.74 -3.86 6.48
C LEU A 46 13.33 -4.35 5.15
N VAL A 47 12.67 -4.05 4.04
CA VAL A 47 13.15 -4.35 2.71
C VAL A 47 13.07 -3.10 1.84
N THR A 48 14.15 -2.79 1.13
CA THR A 48 14.13 -1.73 0.12
C THR A 48 13.45 -2.24 -1.15
N GLY A 49 12.46 -1.50 -1.65
CA GLY A 49 11.75 -1.84 -2.89
C GLY A 49 10.96 -0.68 -3.47
N ASP A 50 10.72 -0.75 -4.77
CA ASP A 50 9.85 0.18 -5.50
C ASP A 50 8.60 -0.55 -5.97
N ALA A 51 7.43 0.06 -5.71
CA ALA A 51 6.15 -0.48 -6.15
C ALA A 51 6.05 -0.60 -7.68
N ASN A 52 6.83 0.20 -8.43
CA ASN A 52 6.86 0.16 -9.89
C ASN A 52 7.78 -0.92 -10.47
N GLN A 53 8.41 -1.76 -9.63
CA GLN A 53 9.30 -2.83 -10.05
C GLN A 53 8.69 -4.22 -9.75
N PRO A 54 7.74 -4.70 -10.58
CA PRO A 54 6.94 -5.89 -10.27
C PRO A 54 7.80 -7.15 -10.07
N THR A 55 8.86 -7.36 -10.86
CA THR A 55 9.75 -8.52 -10.70
C THR A 55 10.43 -8.55 -9.33
N GLN A 56 10.88 -7.39 -8.84
CA GLN A 56 11.49 -7.27 -7.51
C GLN A 56 10.43 -7.52 -6.43
N LEU A 57 9.25 -6.92 -6.57
CA LEU A 57 8.14 -7.13 -5.64
C LEU A 57 7.75 -8.61 -5.56
N THR A 58 7.58 -9.30 -6.69
CA THR A 58 7.17 -10.72 -6.71
C THR A 58 8.10 -11.58 -5.84
N GLN A 59 9.41 -11.35 -5.93
CA GLN A 59 10.39 -12.05 -5.09
C GLN A 59 10.25 -11.73 -3.61
N GLN A 60 10.00 -10.46 -3.27
CA GLN A 60 9.82 -9.99 -1.89
C GLN A 60 8.50 -10.48 -1.28
N LEU A 61 7.46 -10.63 -2.10
CA LEU A 61 6.11 -11.05 -1.69
C LEU A 61 6.01 -12.55 -1.41
N ALA A 62 6.85 -13.37 -2.05
CA ALA A 62 6.75 -14.82 -1.96
C ALA A 62 6.78 -15.34 -0.50
N GLY A 63 5.92 -16.31 -0.19
CA GLY A 63 5.86 -16.94 1.14
C GLY A 63 5.17 -16.11 2.23
N HIS A 64 4.53 -15.00 1.88
CA HIS A 64 3.69 -14.21 2.79
C HIS A 64 2.21 -14.60 2.70
N ASP A 65 1.45 -14.31 3.76
CA ASP A 65 0.03 -14.65 3.87
C ASP A 65 -0.89 -13.53 3.35
N LEU A 66 -0.41 -12.29 3.35
CA LEU A 66 -1.20 -11.10 3.05
C LEU A 66 -0.31 -9.98 2.50
N VAL A 67 -0.77 -9.32 1.45
CA VAL A 67 -0.29 -8.00 1.02
C VAL A 67 -1.25 -6.93 1.52
N LEU A 68 -0.76 -6.03 2.37
CA LEU A 68 -1.47 -4.85 2.84
C LEU A 68 -0.88 -3.63 2.13
N SER A 69 -1.66 -3.04 1.21
CA SER A 69 -1.23 -1.92 0.39
C SER A 69 -1.86 -0.62 0.87
N ALA A 70 -1.06 0.20 1.55
CA ALA A 70 -1.33 1.62 1.79
C ALA A 70 -0.47 2.49 0.85
N TYR A 71 -0.19 1.97 -0.36
CA TYR A 71 0.65 2.64 -1.34
C TYR A 71 0.04 3.97 -1.82
N ASN A 72 0.90 4.97 -1.97
CA ASN A 72 0.60 6.23 -2.63
C ASN A 72 1.88 6.68 -3.37
N ALA A 73 1.75 7.22 -4.58
CA ALA A 73 2.92 7.63 -5.36
C ALA A 73 3.60 8.91 -4.81
N GLY A 74 2.94 9.61 -3.88
CA GLY A 74 3.42 10.78 -3.16
C GLY A 74 2.65 12.04 -3.57
N TRP A 75 2.13 12.78 -2.59
CA TRP A 75 1.30 13.96 -2.83
C TRP A 75 1.99 15.10 -3.59
N SER A 76 3.32 15.19 -3.51
CA SER A 76 4.12 16.17 -4.25
C SER A 76 4.58 15.66 -5.62
N ASN A 77 4.17 14.46 -6.04
CA ASN A 77 4.56 13.89 -7.34
C ASN A 77 3.73 14.54 -8.47
N PRO A 78 4.35 15.23 -9.45
CA PRO A 78 3.62 15.83 -10.56
C PRO A 78 2.93 14.79 -11.46
N ASN A 79 3.39 13.54 -11.44
CA ASN A 79 2.82 12.42 -12.20
C ASN A 79 1.99 11.46 -11.31
N LEU A 80 1.51 11.95 -10.15
CA LEU A 80 0.83 11.16 -9.11
C LEU A 80 -0.21 10.18 -9.68
N TYR A 81 -1.09 10.64 -10.57
CA TYR A 81 -2.15 9.80 -11.13
C TYR A 81 -1.60 8.59 -11.90
N GLN A 82 -0.65 8.82 -12.82
CA GLN A 82 -0.10 7.75 -13.65
C GLN A 82 0.74 6.78 -12.82
N ASP A 83 1.58 7.31 -11.93
CA ASP A 83 2.43 6.50 -11.06
C ASP A 83 1.62 5.71 -10.03
N PHE A 84 0.54 6.29 -9.51
CA PHE A 84 -0.37 5.57 -8.60
C PHE A 84 -1.02 4.39 -9.30
N LEU A 85 -1.51 4.58 -10.53
CA LEU A 85 -2.10 3.50 -11.32
C LEU A 85 -1.07 2.44 -11.72
N ALA A 86 0.13 2.85 -12.13
CA ALA A 86 1.22 1.94 -12.48
C ALA A 86 1.63 1.09 -11.27
N GLY A 87 1.88 1.73 -10.13
CA GLY A 87 2.25 1.04 -8.89
C GLY A 87 1.15 0.12 -8.38
N SER A 88 -0.12 0.55 -8.42
CA SER A 88 -1.25 -0.28 -8.01
C SER A 88 -1.38 -1.55 -8.86
N ARG A 89 -1.23 -1.43 -10.19
CA ARG A 89 -1.21 -2.58 -11.11
C ARG A 89 -0.01 -3.50 -10.87
N ALA A 90 1.17 -2.94 -10.65
CA ALA A 90 2.36 -3.72 -10.36
C ALA A 90 2.22 -4.51 -9.04
N ILE A 91 1.62 -3.91 -8.01
CA ILE A 91 1.34 -4.58 -6.73
C ILE A 91 0.35 -5.73 -6.92
N GLU A 92 -0.74 -5.52 -7.66
CA GLU A 92 -1.71 -6.55 -7.99
C GLU A 92 -1.06 -7.73 -8.74
N GLN A 93 -0.30 -7.42 -9.80
CA GLN A 93 0.41 -8.42 -10.60
C GLN A 93 1.43 -9.20 -9.76
N ALA A 94 2.23 -8.51 -8.95
CA ALA A 94 3.24 -9.14 -8.14
C ALA A 94 2.62 -10.01 -7.03
N THR A 95 1.50 -9.57 -6.44
CA THR A 95 0.71 -10.38 -5.48
C THR A 95 0.25 -11.68 -6.12
N ALA A 96 -0.33 -11.61 -7.32
CA ALA A 96 -0.81 -12.77 -8.05
C ALA A 96 0.35 -13.72 -8.44
N GLN A 97 1.44 -13.19 -8.98
CA GLN A 97 2.61 -13.99 -9.38
C GLN A 97 3.30 -14.66 -8.19
N ALA A 98 3.38 -13.97 -7.05
CA ALA A 98 3.94 -14.52 -5.81
C ALA A 98 3.01 -15.53 -5.12
N SER A 99 1.80 -15.75 -5.65
CA SER A 99 0.77 -16.63 -5.08
C SER A 99 0.40 -16.26 -3.64
N VAL A 100 0.43 -14.97 -3.30
CA VAL A 100 -0.03 -14.50 -1.98
C VAL A 100 -1.56 -14.53 -1.98
N PRO A 101 -2.20 -15.20 -1.01
CA PRO A 101 -3.62 -15.53 -1.13
C PRO A 101 -4.55 -14.34 -0.94
N ARG A 102 -4.05 -13.19 -0.43
CA ARG A 102 -4.86 -12.02 -0.11
C ARG A 102 -4.12 -10.73 -0.41
N LEU A 103 -4.80 -9.81 -1.09
CA LEU A 103 -4.43 -8.41 -1.23
C LEU A 103 -5.52 -7.55 -0.59
N VAL A 104 -5.14 -6.69 0.35
CA VAL A 104 -6.00 -5.67 0.95
C VAL A 104 -5.44 -4.30 0.58
N VAL A 105 -6.25 -3.49 -0.09
CA VAL A 105 -5.87 -2.16 -0.57
C VAL A 105 -6.61 -1.10 0.22
N ILE A 106 -5.86 -0.13 0.72
CA ILE A 106 -6.42 1.07 1.35
C ILE A 106 -6.54 2.14 0.27
N GLY A 107 -7.78 2.47 -0.08
CA GLY A 107 -8.12 3.53 -1.03
C GLY A 107 -8.87 4.69 -0.38
N GLY A 108 -9.30 5.64 -1.22
CA GLY A 108 -10.23 6.70 -0.84
C GLY A 108 -11.67 6.35 -1.22
N ALA A 109 -12.63 7.00 -0.58
CA ALA A 109 -14.05 6.78 -0.85
C ALA A 109 -14.53 7.43 -2.17
N GLY A 110 -13.77 8.37 -2.74
CA GLY A 110 -14.20 9.19 -3.89
C GLY A 110 -14.59 8.37 -5.13
N SER A 111 -13.91 7.24 -5.40
CA SER A 111 -14.20 6.37 -6.54
C SER A 111 -15.30 5.33 -6.28
N LEU A 112 -15.83 5.25 -5.04
CA LEU A 112 -16.95 4.38 -4.73
C LEU A 112 -18.22 4.93 -5.37
N PHE A 113 -19.13 4.03 -5.77
CA PHE A 113 -20.38 4.41 -6.41
C PHE A 113 -21.49 4.57 -5.39
N ILE A 114 -22.22 5.69 -5.50
CA ILE A 114 -23.48 5.96 -4.81
C ILE A 114 -24.48 6.42 -5.88
N ASP A 115 -25.68 5.84 -5.89
CA ASP A 115 -26.74 6.19 -6.85
C ASP A 115 -26.27 6.25 -8.33
N GLY A 116 -25.43 5.29 -8.74
CA GLY A 116 -24.98 5.14 -10.13
C GLY A 116 -23.88 6.11 -10.59
N HIS A 117 -23.34 6.97 -9.73
CA HIS A 117 -22.19 7.84 -10.02
C HIS A 117 -21.11 7.71 -8.95
N GLN A 118 -19.88 8.13 -9.24
CA GLN A 118 -18.82 8.13 -8.23
C GLN A 118 -19.13 9.18 -7.16
N LEU A 119 -18.79 8.90 -5.91
CA LEU A 119 -19.02 9.80 -4.79
C LEU A 119 -18.40 11.19 -5.03
N VAL A 120 -17.23 11.26 -5.67
CA VAL A 120 -16.53 12.52 -6.00
C VAL A 120 -17.30 13.41 -7.00
N ASP A 121 -18.12 12.79 -7.86
CA ASP A 121 -18.95 13.49 -8.85
C ASP A 121 -20.27 14.00 -8.25
N GLY A 122 -20.59 13.57 -7.02
CA GLY A 122 -21.83 13.92 -6.35
C GLY A 122 -21.91 15.41 -5.98
N PRO A 123 -23.13 15.99 -5.88
CA PRO A 123 -23.31 17.41 -5.58
C PRO A 123 -22.95 17.78 -4.13
N GLN A 124 -22.89 16.80 -3.23
CA GLN A 124 -22.53 16.98 -1.82
C GLN A 124 -21.03 16.78 -1.54
N PHE A 125 -20.23 16.40 -2.55
CA PHE A 125 -18.80 16.22 -2.35
C PHE A 125 -18.11 17.57 -2.16
N PRO A 126 -17.28 17.76 -1.11
CA PRO A 126 -16.65 19.05 -0.85
C PRO A 126 -15.75 19.48 -2.01
N ALA A 127 -15.92 20.72 -2.48
CA ALA A 127 -15.23 21.22 -3.67
C ALA A 127 -13.71 21.33 -3.48
N GLU A 128 -13.25 21.51 -2.24
CA GLU A 128 -11.84 21.55 -1.86
C GLU A 128 -11.10 20.21 -1.99
N TYR A 129 -11.85 19.10 -2.11
CA TYR A 129 -11.29 17.75 -2.26
C TYR A 129 -11.61 17.10 -3.61
N ARG A 130 -12.34 17.81 -4.49
CA ARG A 130 -12.66 17.34 -5.84
C ARG A 130 -11.44 17.41 -6.76
#